data_AF-A0A6B3EL49-F1
#
_entry.id   AF-A0A6B3EL49-F1
#
_cell.length_a   1.000
_cell.length_b   1.000
_cell.length_c   1.000
_cell.angle_alpha   90.00
_cell.angle_beta   90.00
_cell.angle_gamma   90.00
#
_symmetry.space_group_name_H-M   'P 1'
#
loop_
_entity.id
_entity.type
_entity.pdbx_description
1 polymer ?
#
loop_
_entity_poly.entity_id
_entity_poly.type
_entity_poly.pdbx_seq_one_letter_code
_entity_poly.pdbx_strand_id
1 'polypeptide(L)'
;MSVIGTDRSAELAGSTPSTSEGAVSPSLRAVQRSVLAGLLTSYPYNSASQLHEYFGDGPLPSSYGGSCAWQSFQAGRSVAERSGVEAEYRIDGRHVAAVYRDADGITILDPYLMHCLPLRLERADAVDGDVSLTAGAYPFRARADGSPAPSSVRVRWRLGDDSVRLNYLRFSPRRGHRVFSRSFLMRPDRVLTAAPPAAERVRPQLLHPEQHSVSVRVLHPGTRRLAELVLPLAGRRLLISKDNQGAVARQGSREFDRDREVVADAIGVPAQDIEEALLKAAELHRVAAPAGLGLADYSLEDE
;
A
#
# COMPACT_ATOMS: atom_id res chain seq x y z
N MET A 1 -15.76 -91.48 -5.81
CA MET A 1 -15.26 -91.77 -7.17
C MET A 1 -15.32 -90.49 -7.97
N SER A 2 -14.29 -90.26 -8.78
CA SER A 2 -13.92 -89.05 -9.55
C SER A 2 -15.02 -88.33 -10.33
N VAL A 3 -14.78 -87.04 -10.63
CA VAL A 3 -14.76 -86.34 -11.96
C VAL A 3 -14.76 -84.82 -11.67
N ILE A 4 -13.64 -84.09 -11.76
CA ILE A 4 -13.10 -83.29 -12.90
C ILE A 4 -14.07 -82.22 -13.46
N GLY A 5 -13.65 -80.94 -13.45
CA GLY A 5 -13.86 -80.04 -14.61
C GLY A 5 -14.23 -78.57 -14.37
N THR A 6 -13.26 -77.67 -14.62
CA THR A 6 -13.33 -76.32 -15.26
C THR A 6 -14.22 -75.22 -14.65
N ASP A 7 -13.69 -74.13 -14.09
CA ASP A 7 -12.98 -72.97 -14.70
C ASP A 7 -13.91 -71.95 -15.41
N ARG A 8 -14.08 -70.76 -14.80
CA ARG A 8 -13.98 -69.41 -15.43
C ARG A 8 -14.55 -68.27 -14.55
N SER A 9 -13.61 -67.45 -14.07
CA SER A 9 -13.51 -65.98 -14.17
C SER A 9 -14.77 -65.09 -14.19
N ALA A 10 -14.85 -64.16 -13.22
CA ALA A 10 -14.79 -62.69 -13.44
C ALA A 10 -15.20 -61.93 -12.16
N GLU A 11 -14.22 -61.58 -11.31
CA GLU A 11 -14.41 -60.53 -10.31
C GLU A 11 -14.21 -59.16 -10.96
N LEU A 12 -15.26 -58.34 -10.87
CA LEU A 12 -15.31 -56.97 -11.36
C LEU A 12 -14.44 -56.07 -10.48
N ALA A 13 -13.30 -55.64 -11.03
CA ALA A 13 -12.54 -54.51 -10.54
C ALA A 13 -13.37 -53.22 -10.69
N GLY A 14 -13.99 -52.77 -9.61
CA GLY A 14 -14.57 -51.44 -9.49
C GLY A 14 -13.49 -50.42 -9.17
N SER A 15 -12.81 -49.93 -10.20
CA SER A 15 -11.92 -48.76 -10.10
C SER A 15 -12.76 -47.52 -9.80
N THR A 16 -12.66 -46.99 -8.59
CA THR A 16 -13.12 -45.63 -8.25
C THR A 16 -12.35 -44.62 -9.11
N PRO A 17 -13.03 -43.74 -9.88
CA PRO A 17 -12.35 -42.67 -10.58
C PRO A 17 -11.85 -41.65 -9.56
N SER A 18 -10.52 -41.56 -9.46
CA SER A 18 -9.82 -40.44 -8.84
C SER A 18 -10.10 -39.19 -9.67
N THR A 19 -11.09 -38.40 -9.26
CA THR A 19 -11.22 -37.01 -9.68
C THR A 19 -10.18 -36.21 -8.92
N SER A 20 -8.95 -36.18 -9.44
CA SER A 20 -8.04 -35.09 -9.16
C SER A 20 -8.64 -33.83 -9.80
N GLU A 21 -9.46 -33.10 -9.04
CA GLU A 21 -9.80 -31.71 -9.34
C GLU A 21 -8.48 -30.95 -9.40
N GLY A 22 -7.95 -30.77 -10.61
CA GLY A 22 -6.82 -29.91 -10.86
C GLY A 22 -7.24 -28.49 -10.53
N ALA A 23 -6.92 -28.03 -9.33
CA ALA A 23 -7.10 -26.64 -8.94
C ALA A 23 -6.36 -25.77 -9.95
N VAL A 24 -7.12 -25.11 -10.84
CA VAL A 24 -6.57 -24.16 -11.80
C VAL A 24 -5.95 -23.03 -10.98
N SER A 25 -4.62 -22.96 -10.98
CA SER A 25 -3.91 -21.88 -10.31
C SER A 25 -4.42 -20.54 -10.86
N PRO A 26 -4.82 -19.58 -10.01
CA PRO A 26 -5.33 -18.30 -10.47
C PRO A 26 -4.27 -17.59 -11.32
N SER A 27 -4.70 -16.92 -12.39
CA SER A 27 -3.78 -16.14 -13.22
C SER A 27 -3.08 -15.05 -12.39
N LEU A 28 -1.83 -14.73 -12.74
CA LEU A 28 -1.05 -13.69 -12.03
C LEU A 28 -1.83 -12.37 -11.93
N ARG A 29 -2.53 -11.97 -13.00
CA ARG A 29 -3.37 -10.76 -13.02
C ARG A 29 -4.50 -10.82 -11.98
N ALA A 30 -5.14 -11.97 -11.80
CA ALA A 30 -6.17 -12.16 -10.79
C ALA A 30 -5.58 -12.10 -9.36
N VAL A 31 -4.41 -12.72 -9.15
CA VAL A 31 -3.67 -12.65 -7.89
C VAL A 31 -3.31 -11.20 -7.55
N GLN A 32 -2.66 -10.47 -8.46
CA GLN A 32 -2.27 -9.08 -8.28
C GLN A 32 -3.45 -8.16 -7.95
N ARG A 33 -4.59 -8.34 -8.64
CA ARG A 33 -5.82 -7.59 -8.36
C ARG A 33 -6.36 -7.89 -6.96
N SER A 34 -6.44 -9.16 -6.60
CA SER A 34 -6.93 -9.60 -5.29
C SER A 34 -6.03 -9.11 -4.15
N VAL A 35 -4.71 -9.20 -4.31
CA VAL A 35 -3.72 -8.71 -3.34
C VAL A 35 -3.87 -7.20 -3.13
N LEU A 36 -3.87 -6.42 -4.22
CA LEU A 36 -4.02 -4.97 -4.12
C LEU A 36 -5.32 -4.58 -3.41
N ALA A 37 -6.45 -5.16 -3.83
CA ALA A 37 -7.76 -4.85 -3.26
C ALA A 37 -7.84 -5.18 -1.75
N GLY A 38 -7.23 -6.29 -1.33
CA GLY A 38 -7.14 -6.68 0.08
C GLY A 38 -6.24 -5.74 0.88
N LEU A 39 -5.05 -5.42 0.37
CA LEU A 39 -4.07 -4.61 1.10
C LEU A 39 -4.53 -3.17 1.31
N LEU A 40 -5.25 -2.59 0.36
CA LEU A 40 -5.77 -1.22 0.50
C LEU A 40 -6.57 -1.00 1.78
N THR A 41 -7.22 -2.04 2.33
CA THR A 41 -8.05 -1.94 3.54
C THR A 41 -7.56 -2.75 4.73
N SER A 42 -6.63 -3.69 4.54
CA SER A 42 -6.12 -4.56 5.63
C SER A 42 -4.69 -4.26 6.05
N TYR A 43 -3.95 -3.46 5.28
CA TYR A 43 -2.57 -3.08 5.57
C TYR A 43 -2.37 -1.59 5.31
N PRO A 44 -2.87 -0.73 6.22
CA PRO A 44 -2.92 0.71 6.01
C PRO A 44 -1.52 1.34 5.93
N TYR A 45 -1.47 2.58 5.46
CA TYR A 45 -0.23 3.34 5.54
C TYR A 45 -0.02 3.78 6.99
N ASN A 46 1.15 3.50 7.54
CA ASN A 46 1.51 3.88 8.88
C ASN A 46 3.01 4.20 8.98
N SER A 47 3.33 5.47 9.19
CA SER A 47 4.71 5.93 9.33
C SER A 47 5.31 5.71 10.72
N ALA A 48 4.50 5.33 11.72
CA ALA A 48 4.95 4.96 13.05
C ALA A 48 5.49 3.52 13.12
N SER A 49 4.96 2.58 12.33
CA SER A 49 5.30 1.14 12.45
C SER A 49 6.80 0.87 12.43
N GLN A 50 7.53 1.47 11.49
CA GLN A 50 8.98 1.26 11.40
C GLN A 50 9.77 1.97 12.52
N LEU A 51 9.25 3.04 13.12
CA LEU A 51 9.91 3.63 14.30
C LEU A 51 9.84 2.65 15.49
N HIS A 52 8.69 1.99 15.69
CA HIS A 52 8.55 0.93 16.68
C HIS A 52 9.47 -0.26 16.39
N GLU A 53 9.50 -0.73 15.14
CA GLU A 53 10.31 -1.88 14.71
C GLU A 53 11.83 -1.65 14.92
N TYR A 54 12.35 -0.48 14.56
CA TYR A 54 13.80 -0.25 14.51
C TYR A 54 14.41 0.46 15.72
N PHE A 55 13.59 1.18 16.50
CA PHE A 55 14.02 1.95 17.67
C PHE A 55 13.24 1.60 18.95
N GLY A 56 12.09 0.95 18.83
CA GLY A 56 11.26 0.55 19.96
C GLY A 56 11.50 -0.90 20.39
N ASP A 57 10.50 -1.45 21.09
CA ASP A 57 10.56 -2.78 21.70
C ASP A 57 10.18 -3.92 20.72
N GLY A 58 9.85 -3.59 19.47
CA GLY A 58 9.47 -4.53 18.44
C GLY A 58 8.46 -3.97 17.44
N PRO A 59 8.07 -4.75 16.41
CA PRO A 59 7.10 -4.32 15.42
C PRO A 59 5.69 -4.19 16.03
N LEU A 60 4.92 -3.22 15.53
CA LEU A 60 3.48 -3.18 15.78
C LEU A 60 2.77 -4.38 15.12
N PRO A 61 1.58 -4.78 15.60
CA PRO A 61 0.76 -5.79 14.93
C PRO A 61 0.52 -5.45 13.45
N SER A 62 0.44 -6.46 12.58
CA SER A 62 0.32 -6.25 11.13
C SER A 62 -0.92 -5.45 10.71
N SER A 63 -1.98 -5.43 11.52
CA SER A 63 -3.19 -4.61 11.30
C SER A 63 -2.90 -3.11 11.30
N TYR A 64 -1.85 -2.66 12.00
CA TYR A 64 -1.38 -1.27 11.95
C TYR A 64 -0.73 -0.91 10.61
N GLY A 65 -0.43 -1.90 9.76
CA GLY A 65 0.21 -1.68 8.47
C GLY A 65 1.64 -1.17 8.58
N GLY A 66 2.09 -0.39 7.59
CA GLY A 66 3.46 0.11 7.56
C GLY A 66 3.68 1.27 6.62
N SER A 67 4.91 1.76 6.57
CA SER A 67 5.32 2.86 5.69
C SER A 67 5.11 2.50 4.21
N CYS A 68 5.18 3.50 3.33
CA CYS A 68 4.92 3.32 1.90
C CYS A 68 5.75 2.19 1.28
N ALA A 69 7.03 2.05 1.66
CA ALA A 69 7.89 0.96 1.20
C ALA A 69 7.41 -0.41 1.71
N TRP A 70 7.01 -0.50 2.98
CA TRP A 70 6.49 -1.76 3.56
C TRP A 70 5.17 -2.19 2.95
N GLN A 71 4.31 -1.26 2.52
CA GLN A 71 3.10 -1.62 1.76
C GLN A 71 3.45 -2.30 0.44
N SER A 72 4.49 -1.83 -0.26
CA SER A 72 5.00 -2.46 -1.49
C SER A 72 5.65 -3.80 -1.22
N PHE A 73 6.43 -3.95 -0.14
CA PHE A 73 6.99 -5.25 0.27
C PHE A 73 5.89 -6.25 0.58
N GLN A 74 4.87 -5.84 1.33
CA GLN A 74 3.71 -6.67 1.64
C GLN A 74 2.96 -7.10 0.38
N ALA A 75 2.78 -6.19 -0.60
CA ALA A 75 2.19 -6.51 -1.89
C ALA A 75 3.01 -7.55 -2.66
N GLY A 76 4.33 -7.35 -2.75
CA GLY A 76 5.25 -8.30 -3.40
C GLY A 76 5.20 -9.69 -2.76
N ARG A 77 5.33 -9.76 -1.43
CA ARG A 77 5.26 -11.02 -0.67
C ARG A 77 3.94 -11.75 -0.92
N SER A 78 2.82 -11.04 -0.81
CA SER A 78 1.48 -11.65 -0.97
C SER A 78 1.22 -12.18 -2.39
N VAL A 79 1.83 -11.56 -3.41
CA VAL A 79 1.75 -12.09 -4.79
C VAL A 79 2.68 -13.31 -4.95
N ALA A 80 3.91 -13.24 -4.44
CA ALA A 80 4.86 -14.34 -4.51
C ALA A 80 4.31 -15.60 -3.83
N GLU A 81 3.76 -15.47 -2.62
CA GLU A 81 3.14 -16.58 -1.87
C GLU A 81 1.99 -17.26 -2.63
N ARG A 82 1.26 -16.51 -3.47
CA ARG A 82 0.05 -16.99 -4.17
C ARG A 82 0.29 -17.39 -5.63
N SER A 83 1.41 -17.01 -6.23
CA SER A 83 1.67 -17.20 -7.66
C SER A 83 3.07 -17.73 -7.98
N GLY A 84 3.99 -17.72 -7.01
CA GLY A 84 5.41 -18.02 -7.22
C GLY A 84 6.20 -16.93 -7.95
N VAL A 85 5.56 -15.82 -8.34
CA VAL A 85 6.20 -14.72 -9.08
C VAL A 85 6.68 -13.64 -8.12
N GLU A 86 7.98 -13.38 -8.13
CA GLU A 86 8.60 -12.32 -7.32
C GLU A 86 8.48 -10.95 -7.99
N ALA A 87 8.50 -9.89 -7.16
CA ALA A 87 8.51 -8.51 -7.61
C ALA A 87 9.95 -7.97 -7.70
N GLU A 88 10.21 -7.16 -8.72
CA GLU A 88 11.32 -6.22 -8.72
C GLU A 88 10.91 -4.97 -7.92
N TYR A 89 11.71 -4.56 -6.93
CA TYR A 89 11.41 -3.39 -6.12
C TYR A 89 12.20 -2.17 -6.59
N ARG A 90 11.52 -1.22 -7.25
CA ARG A 90 12.13 0.03 -7.71
C ARG A 90 12.03 1.14 -6.68
N ILE A 91 13.05 1.99 -6.62
CA ILE A 91 13.22 3.01 -5.58
C ILE A 91 13.29 4.42 -6.18
N ASP A 92 12.61 5.35 -5.53
CA ASP A 92 12.86 6.79 -5.68
C ASP A 92 12.87 7.47 -4.30
N GLY A 93 14.06 7.87 -3.85
CA GLY A 93 14.26 8.37 -2.49
C GLY A 93 13.88 7.32 -1.43
N ARG A 94 12.85 7.64 -0.64
CA ARG A 94 12.29 6.75 0.41
C ARG A 94 11.13 5.88 -0.08
N HIS A 95 10.65 6.10 -1.30
CA HIS A 95 9.50 5.39 -1.84
C HIS A 95 9.92 4.16 -2.64
N VAL A 96 9.13 3.10 -2.54
CA VAL A 96 9.36 1.84 -3.24
C VAL A 96 8.06 1.38 -3.90
N ALA A 97 8.15 0.89 -5.14
CA ALA A 97 7.04 0.23 -5.83
C ALA A 97 7.41 -1.21 -6.22
N ALA A 98 6.45 -2.13 -6.13
CA ALA A 98 6.59 -3.51 -6.60
C ALA A 98 6.25 -3.58 -8.09
N VAL A 99 7.21 -4.03 -8.91
CA VAL A 99 7.11 -4.09 -10.37
C VAL A 99 7.24 -5.55 -10.82
N TYR A 100 6.32 -5.99 -11.66
CA TYR A 100 6.33 -7.30 -12.31
C TYR A 100 6.51 -7.11 -13.80
N ARG A 101 7.40 -7.90 -14.40
CA ARG A 101 7.73 -7.81 -15.82
C ARG A 101 7.39 -9.13 -16.50
N ASP A 102 6.86 -9.02 -17.72
CA ASP A 102 6.73 -10.13 -18.65
C ASP A 102 7.15 -9.66 -20.06
N ALA A 103 7.01 -10.54 -21.05
CA ALA A 103 7.39 -10.22 -22.43
C ALA A 103 6.59 -9.04 -23.01
N ASP A 104 5.34 -8.89 -22.57
CA ASP A 104 4.37 -7.97 -23.16
C ASP A 104 4.37 -6.60 -22.47
N GLY A 105 4.87 -6.49 -21.24
CA GLY A 105 4.86 -5.22 -20.51
C GLY A 105 5.24 -5.30 -19.05
N ILE A 106 4.75 -4.32 -18.28
CA ILE A 106 4.99 -4.21 -16.85
C ILE A 106 3.69 -4.02 -16.07
N THR A 107 3.63 -4.59 -14.87
CA THR A 107 2.54 -4.36 -13.90
C THR A 107 3.11 -3.78 -12.62
N ILE A 108 2.53 -2.69 -12.12
CA ILE A 108 2.98 -2.05 -10.89
C ILE A 108 1.90 -2.16 -9.80
N LEU A 109 2.32 -2.56 -8.61
CA LEU A 109 1.53 -2.53 -7.38
C LEU A 109 2.18 -1.55 -6.40
N ASP A 110 1.46 -0.48 -6.08
CA ASP A 110 1.86 0.57 -5.16
C ASP A 110 0.65 1.00 -4.31
N PRO A 111 0.33 0.24 -3.24
CA PRO A 111 -0.84 0.53 -2.39
C PRO A 111 -0.79 1.92 -1.75
N TYR A 112 0.40 2.53 -1.61
CA TYR A 112 0.55 3.88 -1.06
C TYR A 112 -0.10 4.95 -1.95
N LEU A 113 -0.11 4.74 -3.27
CA LEU A 113 -0.81 5.59 -4.25
C LEU A 113 -2.31 5.28 -4.37
N MET A 114 -2.79 4.26 -3.67
CA MET A 114 -4.20 3.89 -3.55
C MET A 114 -4.95 3.71 -4.88
N HIS A 115 -4.25 3.28 -5.93
CA HIS A 115 -4.87 2.93 -7.21
C HIS A 115 -5.78 1.70 -7.04
N CYS A 116 -6.94 1.71 -7.68
CA CYS A 116 -7.96 0.68 -7.44
C CYS A 116 -7.69 -0.64 -8.19
N LEU A 117 -6.83 -0.61 -9.21
CA LEU A 117 -6.48 -1.75 -10.06
C LEU A 117 -4.96 -1.79 -10.27
N PRO A 118 -4.35 -2.97 -10.46
CA PRO A 118 -2.94 -3.07 -10.86
C PRO A 118 -2.66 -2.20 -12.08
N LEU A 119 -1.53 -1.47 -12.05
CA LEU A 119 -1.16 -0.54 -13.11
C LEU A 119 -0.43 -1.32 -14.20
N ARG A 120 -1.18 -1.89 -15.15
CA ARG A 120 -0.63 -2.62 -16.29
C ARG A 120 -0.33 -1.67 -17.44
N LEU A 121 0.91 -1.69 -17.93
CA LEU A 121 1.35 -0.98 -19.13
C LEU A 121 1.80 -2.01 -20.16
N GLU A 122 1.07 -2.12 -21.27
CA GLU A 122 1.39 -3.03 -22.36
C GLU A 122 2.34 -2.32 -23.34
N ARG A 123 3.42 -2.98 -23.75
CA ARG A 123 4.38 -2.46 -24.72
C ARG A 123 3.73 -2.16 -26.08
N ALA A 124 2.67 -2.91 -26.42
CA ALA A 124 1.88 -2.70 -27.63
C ALA A 124 1.17 -1.33 -27.67
N ASP A 125 0.95 -0.69 -26.51
CA ASP A 125 0.29 0.60 -26.40
C ASP A 125 1.27 1.80 -26.53
N ALA A 126 2.51 1.53 -26.93
CA ALA A 126 3.54 2.57 -27.01
C ALA A 126 3.28 3.58 -28.12
N VAL A 127 3.37 4.87 -27.77
CA VAL A 127 3.33 6.01 -28.69
C VAL A 127 4.60 6.83 -28.46
N ASP A 128 5.38 7.04 -29.52
CA ASP A 128 6.67 7.75 -29.46
C ASP A 128 7.64 7.21 -28.40
N GLY A 129 7.61 5.89 -28.18
CA GLY A 129 8.45 5.21 -27.20
C GLY A 129 7.99 5.33 -25.74
N ASP A 130 6.81 5.93 -25.48
CA ASP A 130 6.20 6.02 -24.16
C ASP A 130 4.90 5.19 -24.11
N VAL A 131 4.68 4.44 -23.03
CA VAL A 131 3.38 3.84 -22.68
C VAL A 131 2.79 4.64 -21.53
N SER A 132 1.53 5.08 -21.63
CA SER A 132 0.88 5.89 -20.59
C SER A 132 -0.48 5.34 -20.19
N LEU A 133 -0.78 5.38 -18.89
CA LEU A 133 -2.04 4.95 -18.30
C LEU A 133 -2.53 5.98 -17.28
N THR A 134 -3.85 6.18 -17.19
CA THR A 134 -4.48 6.84 -16.03
C THR A 134 -5.43 5.87 -15.36
N ALA A 135 -5.23 5.59 -14.08
CA ALA A 135 -6.06 4.72 -13.28
C ALA A 135 -6.79 5.51 -12.18
N GLY A 136 -8.02 5.07 -11.85
CA GLY A 136 -8.75 5.58 -10.70
C GLY A 136 -8.06 5.19 -9.38
N ALA A 137 -8.13 6.09 -8.39
CA ALA A 137 -7.54 5.89 -7.07
C ALA A 137 -8.41 6.49 -5.97
N TYR A 138 -8.29 5.97 -4.76
CA TYR A 138 -8.86 6.59 -3.57
C TYR A 138 -8.08 7.85 -3.17
N PRO A 139 -8.65 8.76 -2.36
CA PRO A 139 -10.05 8.80 -1.95
C PRO A 139 -10.98 9.19 -3.12
N PHE A 140 -12.22 8.76 -3.02
CA PHE A 140 -13.31 9.23 -3.88
C PHE A 140 -13.95 10.44 -3.20
N ARG A 141 -13.54 11.63 -3.66
CA ARG A 141 -14.04 12.91 -3.15
C ARG A 141 -15.30 13.34 -3.89
N ALA A 142 -15.98 14.34 -3.35
CA ALA A 142 -17.14 14.96 -3.97
C ALA A 142 -16.79 16.38 -4.41
N ARG A 143 -17.35 16.81 -5.54
CA ARG A 143 -17.38 18.23 -5.92
C ARG A 143 -18.45 18.97 -5.11
N ALA A 144 -18.49 20.29 -5.23
CA ALA A 144 -19.50 21.13 -4.58
C ALA A 144 -20.95 20.78 -4.97
N ASP A 145 -21.15 20.29 -6.21
CA ASP A 145 -22.44 19.80 -6.70
C ASP A 145 -22.76 18.36 -6.26
N GLY A 146 -21.92 17.75 -5.43
CA GLY A 146 -22.04 16.36 -4.97
C GLY A 146 -21.55 15.31 -5.95
N SER A 147 -21.15 15.68 -7.18
CA SER A 147 -20.67 14.72 -8.17
C SER A 147 -19.33 14.08 -7.76
N PRO A 148 -19.07 12.80 -8.10
CA PRO A 148 -17.82 12.14 -7.76
C PRO A 148 -16.60 12.75 -8.45
N ALA A 149 -15.57 13.07 -7.67
CA ALA A 149 -14.26 13.50 -8.14
C ALA A 149 -13.18 12.57 -7.57
N PRO A 150 -13.02 11.36 -8.13
CA PRO A 150 -12.01 10.43 -7.66
C PRO A 150 -10.60 10.96 -7.91
N SER A 151 -9.70 10.59 -7.01
CA SER A 151 -8.27 10.71 -7.21
C SER A 151 -7.82 9.80 -8.37
N SER A 152 -6.62 10.02 -8.89
CA SER A 152 -6.11 9.22 -10.00
C SER A 152 -4.60 9.06 -9.93
N VAL A 153 -4.09 7.94 -10.43
CA VAL A 153 -2.66 7.75 -10.69
C VAL A 153 -2.43 7.84 -12.19
N ARG A 154 -1.54 8.74 -12.61
CA ARG A 154 -1.00 8.80 -13.97
C ARG A 154 0.34 8.10 -13.99
N VAL A 155 0.49 7.12 -14.85
CA VAL A 155 1.71 6.35 -15.04
C VAL A 155 2.22 6.57 -16.44
N ARG A 156 3.53 6.74 -16.57
CA ARG A 156 4.22 6.73 -17.86
C ARG A 156 5.45 5.85 -17.77
N TRP A 157 5.56 4.87 -18.65
CA TRP A 157 6.74 4.05 -18.84
C TRP A 157 7.43 4.46 -20.14
N ARG A 158 8.67 4.94 -20.05
CA ARG A 158 9.48 5.26 -21.21
C ARG A 158 10.30 4.04 -21.59
N LEU A 159 10.10 3.53 -22.80
CA LEU A 159 10.74 2.29 -23.25
C LEU A 159 12.24 2.46 -23.49
N GLY A 160 12.70 3.66 -23.88
CA GLY A 160 14.09 3.93 -24.24
C GLY A 160 15.08 3.85 -23.08
N ASP A 161 14.65 4.25 -21.87
CA ASP A 161 15.48 4.20 -20.65
C ASP A 161 14.85 3.37 -19.53
N ASP A 162 13.76 2.65 -19.85
CA ASP A 162 12.96 1.83 -18.94
C ASP A 162 12.50 2.55 -17.66
N SER A 163 12.45 3.89 -17.67
CA SER A 163 12.00 4.67 -16.51
C SER A 163 10.49 4.71 -16.40
N VAL A 164 9.98 4.71 -15.17
CA VAL A 164 8.55 4.83 -14.90
C VAL A 164 8.28 6.05 -14.02
N ARG A 165 7.46 6.97 -14.51
CA ARG A 165 6.94 8.09 -13.74
C ARG A 165 5.56 7.76 -13.18
N LEU A 166 5.42 7.88 -11.87
CA LEU A 166 4.16 7.73 -11.15
C LEU A 166 3.74 9.09 -10.60
N ASN A 167 2.55 9.54 -10.95
CA ASN A 167 1.99 10.77 -10.40
C ASN A 167 0.63 10.48 -9.79
N TYR A 168 0.50 10.71 -8.49
CA TYR A 168 -0.77 10.60 -7.79
C TYR A 168 -1.40 11.97 -7.61
N LEU A 169 -2.61 12.10 -8.13
CA LEU A 169 -3.38 13.33 -8.14
C LEU A 169 -4.60 13.19 -7.25
N ARG A 170 -4.77 14.12 -6.31
CA ARG A 170 -5.95 14.21 -5.45
C ARG A 170 -6.83 15.37 -5.90
N PHE A 171 -8.15 15.17 -5.95
CA PHE A 171 -9.08 16.26 -6.24
C PHE A 171 -9.17 17.18 -5.02
N SER A 172 -8.83 18.46 -5.15
CA SER A 172 -8.99 19.42 -4.06
C SER A 172 -10.39 20.04 -4.09
N PRO A 173 -11.28 19.79 -3.10
CA PRO A 173 -12.60 20.41 -3.08
C PRO A 173 -12.50 21.94 -3.01
N ARG A 174 -11.52 22.46 -2.25
CA ARG A 174 -11.25 23.89 -2.13
C ARG A 174 -10.84 24.53 -3.46
N ARG A 175 -9.96 23.87 -4.23
CA ARG A 175 -9.45 24.43 -5.50
C ARG A 175 -10.31 24.06 -6.71
N GLY A 176 -11.26 23.13 -6.57
CA GLY A 176 -12.14 22.67 -7.64
C GLY A 176 -11.45 21.86 -8.75
N HIS A 177 -10.19 21.44 -8.56
CA HIS A 177 -9.43 20.67 -9.55
C HIS A 177 -8.45 19.69 -8.87
N ARG A 178 -7.88 18.79 -9.68
CA ARG A 178 -6.88 17.82 -9.20
C ARG A 178 -5.50 18.46 -9.06
N VAL A 179 -4.87 18.24 -7.92
CA VAL A 179 -3.51 18.69 -7.60
C VAL A 179 -2.56 17.50 -7.53
N PHE A 180 -1.29 17.72 -7.91
CA PHE A 180 -0.24 16.73 -7.67
C PHE A 180 -0.03 16.58 -6.17
N SER A 181 -0.19 15.36 -5.69
CA SER A 181 0.01 15.06 -4.29
C SER A 181 1.30 14.28 -4.05
N ARG A 182 1.64 13.35 -4.95
CA ARG A 182 2.93 12.64 -4.95
C ARG A 182 3.42 12.44 -6.39
N SER A 183 4.73 12.48 -6.58
CA SER A 183 5.38 12.21 -7.87
C SER A 183 6.65 11.42 -7.62
N PHE A 184 6.84 10.34 -8.36
CA PHE A 184 8.00 9.47 -8.26
C PHE A 184 8.54 9.13 -9.65
N LEU A 185 9.85 8.97 -9.76
CA LEU A 185 10.55 8.54 -10.96
C LEU A 185 11.38 7.27 -10.67
N MET A 186 10.79 6.12 -10.99
CA MET A 186 11.38 4.80 -10.84
C MET A 186 12.32 4.51 -11.99
N ARG A 187 13.63 4.59 -11.75
CA ARG A 187 14.66 4.28 -12.74
C ARG A 187 15.08 2.81 -12.67
N PRO A 188 15.46 2.17 -13.78
CA PRO A 188 15.84 0.75 -13.79
C PRO A 188 17.15 0.45 -13.07
N ASP A 189 18.03 1.44 -12.90
CA ASP A 189 19.30 1.32 -12.16
C ASP A 189 19.12 1.46 -10.63
N ARG A 190 17.90 1.78 -10.18
CA ARG A 190 17.55 1.98 -8.76
C ARG A 190 16.61 0.90 -8.26
N VAL A 191 17.18 -0.27 -8.02
CA VAL A 191 16.45 -1.48 -7.57
C VAL A 191 16.98 -1.94 -6.20
N LEU A 192 16.08 -2.40 -5.33
CA LEU A 192 16.48 -3.08 -4.10
C LEU A 192 16.90 -4.51 -4.40
N THR A 193 18.07 -4.88 -3.90
CA THR A 193 18.57 -6.27 -3.95
C THR A 193 18.06 -7.12 -2.79
N ALA A 194 17.47 -6.50 -1.76
CA ALA A 194 16.86 -7.17 -0.61
C ALA A 194 15.66 -6.35 -0.11
N ALA A 195 14.58 -7.04 0.23
CA ALA A 195 13.32 -6.45 0.69
C ALA A 195 12.80 -7.22 1.94
N PRO A 196 12.66 -6.56 3.10
CA PRO A 196 13.09 -5.19 3.39
C PRO A 196 14.63 -5.03 3.37
N PRO A 197 15.15 -3.79 3.20
CA PRO A 197 16.59 -3.53 3.34
C PRO A 197 17.08 -3.80 4.76
N ALA A 198 18.39 -4.02 4.92
CA ALA A 198 19.02 -4.17 6.22
C ALA A 198 18.80 -2.93 7.12
N ALA A 199 18.73 -3.15 8.44
CA ALA A 199 18.38 -2.13 9.43
C ALA A 199 19.26 -0.87 9.36
N GLU A 200 20.54 -1.03 9.04
CA GLU A 200 21.52 0.06 8.93
C GLU A 200 21.18 1.02 7.78
N ARG A 201 20.50 0.53 6.74
CA ARG A 201 20.00 1.36 5.62
C ARG A 201 18.66 2.02 5.93
N VAL A 202 17.83 1.38 6.75
CA VAL A 202 16.48 1.85 7.08
C VAL A 202 16.51 2.95 8.13
N ARG A 203 17.25 2.75 9.23
CA ARG A 203 17.26 3.68 10.38
C ARG A 203 17.51 5.15 10.01
N PRO A 204 18.51 5.49 9.16
CA PRO A 204 18.74 6.89 8.76
C PRO A 204 17.55 7.50 7.99
N GLN A 205 16.82 6.71 7.20
CA GLN A 205 15.68 7.18 6.41
C GLN A 205 14.47 7.57 7.29
N LEU A 206 14.33 6.92 8.45
CA LEU A 206 13.27 7.20 9.42
C LEU A 206 13.48 8.52 10.19
N LEU A 207 14.72 9.02 10.20
CA LEU A 207 15.13 10.26 10.86
C LEU A 207 15.42 11.39 9.86
N HIS A 208 14.98 11.21 8.61
CA HIS A 208 15.18 12.20 7.55
C HIS A 208 14.46 13.51 7.89
N PRO A 209 15.02 14.70 7.61
CA PRO A 209 14.39 15.99 7.97
C PRO A 209 12.99 16.22 7.37
N GLU A 210 12.66 15.55 6.27
CA GLU A 210 11.30 15.55 5.68
C GLU A 210 10.27 14.73 6.48
N GLN A 211 10.71 13.97 7.49
CA GLN A 211 9.82 13.30 8.43
C GLN A 211 9.34 14.32 9.48
N HIS A 212 8.36 15.13 9.11
CA HIS A 212 7.81 16.18 9.97
C HIS A 212 6.55 15.76 10.75
N SER A 213 6.07 14.53 10.57
CA SER A 213 4.93 13.95 11.29
C SER A 213 5.04 12.42 11.38
N VAL A 214 4.30 11.80 12.30
CA VAL A 214 3.94 10.38 12.23
C VAL A 214 2.42 10.27 12.04
N SER A 215 1.98 9.33 11.23
CA SER A 215 0.55 9.19 10.89
C SER A 215 0.15 7.76 10.53
N VAL A 216 -1.14 7.51 10.72
CA VAL A 216 -1.85 6.30 10.29
C VAL A 216 -2.98 6.70 9.36
N ARG A 217 -2.95 6.20 8.12
CA ARG A 217 -3.95 6.49 7.08
C ARG A 217 -4.60 5.20 6.61
N VAL A 218 -5.91 5.14 6.78
CA VAL A 218 -6.73 3.97 6.47
C VAL A 218 -7.64 4.26 5.29
N LEU A 219 -8.00 3.19 4.58
CA LEU A 219 -9.22 3.13 3.77
C LEU A 219 -10.17 2.18 4.49
N HIS A 220 -11.29 2.67 4.98
CA HIS A 220 -12.19 1.86 5.80
C HIS A 220 -12.76 0.67 4.99
N PRO A 221 -12.69 -0.59 5.49
CA PRO A 221 -13.04 -1.79 4.73
C PRO A 221 -14.50 -1.81 4.23
N GLY A 222 -15.44 -1.34 5.05
CA GLY A 222 -16.87 -1.35 4.72
C GLY A 222 -17.32 -0.14 3.88
N THR A 223 -16.81 1.04 4.17
CA THR A 223 -17.31 2.31 3.57
C THR A 223 -16.40 2.87 2.49
N ARG A 224 -15.16 2.38 2.40
CA ARG A 224 -14.11 2.88 1.51
C ARG A 224 -13.87 4.39 1.65
N ARG A 225 -14.17 4.94 2.83
CA ARG A 225 -13.82 6.31 3.20
C ARG A 225 -12.40 6.32 3.73
N LEU A 226 -11.62 7.28 3.27
CA LEU A 226 -10.29 7.53 3.80
C LEU A 226 -10.39 8.34 5.10
N ALA A 227 -9.56 7.99 6.07
CA ALA A 227 -9.30 8.79 7.27
C ALA A 227 -7.82 8.69 7.61
N GLU A 228 -7.26 9.74 8.20
CA GLU A 228 -5.88 9.77 8.67
C GLU A 228 -5.80 10.43 10.04
N LEU A 229 -5.06 9.82 10.97
CA LEU A 229 -4.61 10.47 12.20
C LEU A 229 -3.15 10.84 12.05
N VAL A 230 -2.82 12.09 12.36
CA VAL A 230 -1.49 12.66 12.21
C VAL A 230 -1.05 13.31 13.51
N LEU A 231 0.17 13.01 13.93
CA LEU A 231 0.90 13.72 14.97
C LEU A 231 2.08 14.46 14.34
N PRO A 232 2.01 15.79 14.20
CA PRO A 232 3.17 16.61 13.84
C PRO A 232 4.33 16.41 14.83
N LEU A 233 5.55 16.26 14.30
CA LEU A 233 6.77 16.11 15.10
C LEU A 233 7.39 17.46 15.50
N ALA A 234 7.17 18.49 14.68
CA ALA A 234 7.51 19.89 14.95
C ALA A 234 6.33 20.66 15.57
N GLY A 235 6.63 21.74 16.29
CA GLY A 235 5.62 22.65 16.83
C GLY A 235 4.77 22.07 17.96
N ARG A 236 3.48 22.46 18.02
CA ARG A 236 2.53 21.96 19.01
C ARG A 236 2.17 20.51 18.68
N ARG A 237 2.56 19.57 19.55
CA ARG A 237 2.31 18.12 19.45
C ARG A 237 0.86 17.74 19.76
N LEU A 238 -0.08 18.33 19.03
CA LEU A 238 -1.49 17.97 19.11
C LEU A 238 -1.85 17.10 17.89
N LEU A 239 -2.61 16.04 18.14
CA LEU A 239 -3.14 15.21 17.08
C LEU A 239 -4.11 16.02 16.20
N ILE A 240 -4.08 15.71 14.92
CA ILE A 240 -5.06 16.18 13.94
C ILE A 240 -5.58 14.97 13.16
N SER A 241 -6.80 15.09 12.63
CA SER A 241 -7.34 14.15 11.66
C SER A 241 -7.40 14.78 10.27
N LYS A 242 -7.42 13.94 9.23
CA LYS A 242 -7.81 14.30 7.87
C LYS A 242 -8.89 13.34 7.41
N ASP A 243 -10.02 13.87 6.95
CA ASP A 243 -11.12 13.05 6.46
C ASP A 243 -10.98 12.72 4.95
N ASN A 244 -11.98 12.01 4.42
CA ASN A 244 -12.01 11.60 3.01
C ASN A 244 -11.98 12.79 2.02
N GLN A 245 -12.54 13.94 2.39
CA GLN A 245 -12.53 15.17 1.60
C GLN A 245 -11.24 15.98 1.78
N GLY A 246 -10.37 15.59 2.72
CA GLY A 246 -9.14 16.30 3.06
C GLY A 246 -9.32 17.37 4.13
N ALA A 247 -10.51 17.47 4.75
CA ALA A 247 -10.75 18.43 5.81
C ALA A 247 -9.93 18.07 7.05
N VAL A 248 -9.21 19.05 7.58
CA VAL A 248 -8.41 18.89 8.80
C VAL A 248 -9.24 19.22 10.04
N ALA A 249 -9.25 18.32 11.03
CA ALA A 249 -9.81 18.60 12.34
C ALA A 249 -8.75 18.44 13.45
N ARG A 250 -8.89 19.21 14.53
CA ARG A 250 -7.95 19.19 15.66
C ARG A 250 -8.52 18.38 16.82
N GLN A 251 -7.65 17.75 17.59
CA GLN A 251 -8.02 17.07 18.84
C GLN A 251 -8.91 17.97 19.72
N GLY A 252 -9.99 17.39 20.24
CA GLY A 252 -11.02 18.09 21.02
C GLY A 252 -12.21 18.62 20.20
N SER A 253 -12.21 18.44 18.88
CA SER A 253 -13.37 18.69 18.02
C SER A 253 -14.15 17.40 17.75
N ARG A 254 -15.45 17.55 17.46
CA ARG A 254 -16.33 16.42 17.12
C ARG A 254 -15.90 15.71 15.83
N GLU A 255 -15.39 16.47 14.88
CA GLU A 255 -14.89 15.98 13.60
C GLU A 255 -13.65 15.10 13.79
N PHE A 256 -12.73 15.52 14.68
CA PHE A 256 -11.57 14.72 15.05
C PHE A 256 -11.99 13.40 15.68
N ASP A 257 -12.89 13.43 16.67
CA ASP A 257 -13.35 12.21 17.35
C ASP A 257 -13.97 11.23 16.35
N ARG A 258 -14.82 11.72 15.44
CA ARG A 258 -15.41 10.90 14.37
C ARG A 258 -14.35 10.23 13.50
N ASP A 259 -13.38 11.00 13.00
CA ASP A 259 -12.36 10.46 12.09
C ASP A 259 -11.43 9.49 12.82
N ARG A 260 -11.14 9.76 14.10
CA ARG A 260 -10.39 8.86 14.98
C ARG A 260 -11.07 7.51 15.12
N GLU A 261 -12.37 7.49 15.40
CA GLU A 261 -13.14 6.23 15.48
C GLU A 261 -13.13 5.47 14.15
N VAL A 262 -13.14 6.17 13.00
CA VAL A 262 -13.01 5.51 11.69
C VAL A 262 -11.64 4.84 11.52
N VAL A 263 -10.56 5.46 11.99
CA VAL A 263 -9.22 4.84 11.97
C VAL A 263 -9.17 3.62 12.90
N ALA A 264 -9.73 3.74 14.11
CA ALA A 264 -9.84 2.66 15.08
C ALA A 264 -10.61 1.45 14.55
N ASP A 265 -11.80 1.69 14.01
CA ASP A 265 -12.66 0.66 13.42
C ASP A 265 -12.01 -0.02 12.21
N ALA A 266 -11.34 0.75 11.34
CA ALA A 266 -10.64 0.18 10.19
C ALA A 266 -9.47 -0.75 10.56
N ILE A 267 -8.78 -0.47 11.67
CA ILE A 267 -7.63 -1.26 12.15
C ILE A 267 -8.10 -2.40 13.06
N GLY A 268 -9.27 -2.26 13.70
CA GLY A 268 -9.83 -3.23 14.63
C GLY A 268 -9.20 -3.16 16.01
N VAL A 269 -8.84 -1.95 16.48
CA VAL A 269 -8.25 -1.70 17.81
C VAL A 269 -8.90 -0.49 18.47
N PRO A 270 -8.84 -0.35 19.81
CA PRO A 270 -9.25 0.87 20.49
C PRO A 270 -8.55 2.13 19.93
N ALA A 271 -9.28 3.24 19.88
CA ALA A 271 -8.75 4.51 19.40
C ALA A 271 -7.52 4.98 20.21
N GLN A 272 -7.55 4.75 21.53
CA GLN A 272 -6.46 5.08 22.44
C GLN A 272 -5.15 4.39 22.05
N ASP A 273 -5.20 3.12 21.68
CA ASP A 273 -4.01 2.34 21.29
C ASP A 273 -3.33 2.92 20.04
N ILE A 274 -4.10 3.54 19.13
CA ILE A 274 -3.55 4.22 17.95
C ILE A 274 -2.87 5.53 18.35
N GLU A 275 -3.51 6.31 19.23
CA GLU A 275 -2.93 7.55 19.75
C GLU A 275 -1.63 7.28 20.50
N GLU A 276 -1.62 6.26 21.39
CA GLU A 276 -0.45 5.82 22.13
C GLU A 276 0.67 5.32 21.21
N ALA A 277 0.33 4.56 20.16
CA ALA A 277 1.31 4.12 19.17
C ALA A 277 1.96 5.32 18.45
N LEU A 278 1.19 6.34 18.08
CA LEU A 278 1.72 7.57 17.46
C LEU A 278 2.58 8.38 18.43
N LEU A 279 2.15 8.54 19.68
CA LEU A 279 2.89 9.26 20.72
C LEU A 279 4.23 8.56 21.03
N LYS A 280 4.22 7.24 21.18
CA LYS A 280 5.43 6.44 21.38
C LYS A 280 6.36 6.56 20.18
N ALA A 281 5.87 6.50 18.95
CA ALA A 281 6.70 6.68 17.76
C ALA A 281 7.33 8.08 17.69
N ALA A 282 6.60 9.13 18.04
CA ALA A 282 7.15 10.48 18.12
C ALA A 282 8.25 10.59 19.19
N GLU A 283 8.10 9.90 20.31
CA GLU A 283 9.12 9.83 21.35
C GLU A 283 10.36 9.05 20.89
N LEU A 284 10.18 7.89 20.24
CA LEU A 284 11.27 7.12 19.64
C LEU A 284 12.05 7.95 18.61
N HIS A 285 11.34 8.68 17.75
CA HIS A 285 11.96 9.60 16.81
C HIS A 285 12.76 10.68 17.54
N ARG A 286 12.20 11.31 18.59
CA ARG A 286 12.87 12.35 19.36
C ARG A 286 14.16 11.86 20.02
N VAL A 287 14.14 10.65 20.58
CA VAL A 287 15.31 10.05 21.25
C VAL A 287 16.39 9.65 20.24
N ALA A 288 15.99 9.14 19.07
CA ALA A 288 16.93 8.68 18.04
C ALA A 288 17.45 9.81 17.12
N ALA A 289 16.71 10.92 17.00
CA ALA A 289 17.07 12.03 16.13
C ALA A 289 18.45 12.62 16.49
N PRO A 290 19.30 12.94 15.49
CA PRO A 290 20.54 13.65 15.72
C PRO A 290 20.32 14.98 16.45
N ALA A 291 21.28 15.34 17.32
CA ALA A 291 21.26 16.62 18.01
C ALA A 291 21.20 17.78 17.00
N GLY A 292 20.26 18.72 17.21
CA GLY A 292 20.08 19.88 16.34
C GLY A 292 19.31 19.61 15.04
N LEU A 293 18.70 18.42 14.86
CA LEU A 293 17.80 18.18 13.74
C LEU A 293 16.60 19.16 13.78
N GLY A 294 16.58 20.09 12.84
CA GLY A 294 15.45 20.98 12.60
C GLY A 294 14.39 20.27 11.73
N LEU A 295 13.18 20.15 12.25
CA LEU A 295 12.02 19.67 11.48
C LEU A 295 11.18 20.85 11.03
N ALA A 296 10.77 20.83 9.76
CA ALA A 296 9.83 21.80 9.23
C ALA A 296 8.44 21.64 9.86
N ASP A 297 7.67 22.72 9.94
CA ASP A 297 6.28 22.66 10.40
C ASP A 297 5.44 21.77 9.47
N TYR A 298 4.51 21.03 10.09
CA TYR A 298 3.57 20.21 9.33
C TYR A 298 2.54 21.09 8.62
N SER A 299 2.45 20.98 7.30
CA SER A 299 1.45 21.72 6.53
C SER A 299 0.03 21.25 6.86
N LEU A 300 -0.76 22.20 7.36
CA LEU A 300 -2.20 22.03 7.62
C LEU A 300 -3.05 22.46 6.42
N GLU A 301 -2.46 22.75 5.26
CA GLU A 301 -3.26 23.08 4.09
C GLU A 301 -4.24 21.94 3.78
N ASP A 302 -5.53 22.27 3.75
CA ASP A 302 -6.57 21.40 3.21
C ASP A 302 -6.25 21.16 1.72
N GLU A 303 -5.66 20.00 1.41
CA GLU A 303 -5.54 19.48 0.04
C GLU A 303 -6.90 19.08 -0.47
#